data_AF-A0A2K3JRQ5-F1
#
_entry.id   AF-A0A2K3JRQ5-F1
#
_cell.length_a   1.000
_cell.length_b   1.000
_cell.length_c   1.000
_cell.angle_alpha   90.00
_cell.angle_beta   90.00
_cell.angle_gamma   90.00
#
_symmetry.space_group_name_H-M   'P 1'
#
loop_
_entity.id
_entity.type
_entity.pdbx_description
1 polymer ?
#
loop_
_entity_poly.entity_id
_entity_poly.type
_entity_poly.pdbx_seq_one_letter_code
_entity_poly.pdbx_strand_id
1 'polypeptide(L)'
;RHEAELHLVHLTEDNTGIAVIAALYNLGDPDPIISKIEDNLNGLYFQNREGIKNGKIALGTFDVEELNKRIHRSSTTAAQFSE
;
A
#
# COMPACT_ATOMS: atom_id res chain seq x y z
N ARG A 1 16.36 -9.26 -2.48
CA ARG A 1 15.87 -8.68 -1.22
C ARG A 1 15.45 -7.25 -1.54
N HIS A 2 14.27 -6.84 -1.08
CA HIS A 2 13.68 -5.53 -1.32
C HIS A 2 13.59 -4.78 0.01
N GLU A 3 13.54 -3.45 -0.03
CA GLU A 3 13.51 -2.62 1.19
C GLU A 3 12.09 -2.41 1.72
N ALA A 4 11.10 -2.47 0.84
CA ALA A 4 9.68 -2.39 1.19
C ALA A 4 8.83 -3.16 0.19
N GLU A 5 7.61 -3.50 0.59
CA GLU A 5 6.60 -4.13 -0.25
C GLU A 5 5.25 -3.46 -0.04
N LEU A 6 4.54 -3.13 -1.13
CA LEU A 6 3.16 -2.66 -1.11
C LEU A 6 2.25 -3.81 -1.53
N HIS A 7 1.30 -4.19 -0.67
CA HIS A 7 0.31 -5.21 -0.98
C HIS A 7 -1.04 -4.57 -1.31
N LEU A 8 -1.54 -4.86 -2.51
CA LEU A 8 -2.86 -4.44 -2.99
C LEU A 8 -3.81 -5.62 -2.90
N VAL A 9 -4.69 -5.58 -1.91
CA VAL A 9 -5.60 -6.68 -1.59
C VAL A 9 -6.95 -6.44 -2.25
N HIS A 10 -7.38 -7.38 -3.08
CA HIS A 10 -8.67 -7.39 -3.76
C HIS A 10 -9.51 -8.53 -3.18
N LEU A 11 -10.76 -8.22 -2.85
CA LEU A 11 -11.76 -9.17 -2.39
C LEU A 11 -12.77 -9.40 -3.52
N THR A 12 -13.25 -10.64 -3.66
CA THR A 12 -14.45 -10.90 -4.45
C THR A 12 -15.67 -10.27 -3.78
N GLU A 13 -16.73 -9.99 -4.54
CA GLU A 13 -17.95 -9.33 -3.99
C GLU A 13 -18.58 -10.11 -2.82
N ASP A 14 -18.44 -11.43 -2.81
CA ASP A 14 -18.92 -12.33 -1.76
C ASP A 14 -17.91 -12.52 -0.60
N ASN A 15 -16.76 -11.84 -0.65
CA ASN A 15 -15.64 -11.94 0.29
C ASN A 15 -15.08 -13.37 0.48
N THR A 16 -15.29 -14.28 -0.46
CA THR A 16 -14.79 -15.67 -0.36
C THR A 16 -13.42 -15.87 -0.99
N GLY A 17 -13.06 -15.03 -1.96
CA GLY A 17 -11.78 -15.05 -2.66
C GLY A 17 -10.96 -13.81 -2.33
N ILE A 18 -9.64 -14.01 -2.19
CA ILE A 18 -8.70 -12.92 -1.98
C ILE A 18 -7.59 -13.01 -3.03
N ALA A 19 -7.32 -11.91 -3.71
CA ALA A 19 -6.19 -11.75 -4.63
C ALA A 19 -5.29 -10.63 -4.14
N VAL A 20 -3.99 -10.92 -4.00
CA VAL A 20 -2.99 -9.93 -3.57
C VAL A 20 -2.02 -9.66 -4.71
N ILE A 21 -1.82 -8.38 -5.02
CA ILE A 21 -0.78 -7.92 -5.94
C ILE A 21 0.28 -7.22 -5.10
N ALA A 22 1.53 -7.69 -5.17
CA ALA A 22 2.65 -7.08 -4.46
C ALA A 22 3.51 -6.25 -5.40
N ALA A 23 3.81 -5.00 -5.02
CA ALA A 23 4.84 -4.17 -5.63
C ALA A 23 6.06 -4.13 -4.70
N LEU A 24 7.23 -4.49 -5.23
CA LEU A 24 8.47 -4.60 -4.48
C LEU A 24 9.33 -3.36 -4.72
N TYR A 25 9.79 -2.71 -3.65
CA TYR A 25 10.55 -1.46 -3.70
C TYR A 25 12.03 -1.68 -3.41
N ASN A 26 12.86 -1.00 -4.19
CA ASN A 26 14.28 -0.84 -3.94
C ASN A 26 14.60 0.65 -3.77
N LEU A 27 15.72 0.97 -3.13
CA LEU A 27 16.19 2.35 -3.07
C LEU A 27 16.44 2.89 -4.48
N GLY A 28 16.06 4.15 -4.69
CA GLY A 28 16.14 4.83 -5.98
C GLY A 28 15.25 6.05 -5.99
N ASP A 29 14.69 6.37 -7.16
CA ASP A 29 13.78 7.50 -7.31
C ASP A 29 12.53 7.32 -6.44
N PRO A 30 12.03 8.41 -5.82
CA PRO A 30 10.80 8.38 -5.04
C PRO A 30 9.63 7.84 -5.86
N ASP A 31 8.85 6.95 -5.25
CA ASP A 31 7.63 6.48 -5.86
C ASP A 31 6.53 7.56 -5.75
N PRO A 32 5.92 8.00 -6.86
CA PRO A 32 4.93 9.08 -6.84
C PRO A 32 3.73 8.80 -5.93
N ILE A 33 3.35 7.54 -5.76
CA ILE A 33 2.23 7.16 -4.91
C ILE A 33 2.62 7.29 -3.44
N ILE A 34 3.80 6.78 -3.07
CA ILE A 34 4.33 6.91 -1.72
C ILE A 34 4.53 8.39 -1.37
N SER A 35 5.10 9.18 -2.29
CA SER A 35 5.27 10.63 -2.10
C SER A 35 3.95 11.37 -1.90
N LYS A 36 2.85 10.95 -2.55
CA LYS A 36 1.53 11.56 -2.36
C LYS A 36 0.93 11.29 -0.97
N ILE A 37 1.28 10.17 -0.33
CA ILE A 37 0.73 9.78 0.98
C ILE A 37 1.71 10.04 2.14
N GLU A 38 2.94 10.45 1.87
CA GLU A 38 4.00 10.66 2.87
C GLU A 38 3.58 11.63 3.98
N ASP A 39 3.01 12.79 3.62
CA ASP A 39 2.51 13.77 4.59
C ASP A 39 1.37 13.21 5.46
N ASN A 40 0.52 12.35 4.87
CA ASN A 40 -0.55 11.71 5.61
C ASN A 40 0.01 10.68 6.62
N LEU A 41 1.04 9.92 6.23
CA LEU A 41 1.73 8.99 7.13
C LEU A 41 2.41 9.75 8.29
N ASN A 42 3.04 10.89 8.00
CA ASN A 42 3.60 11.78 9.02
C ASN A 42 2.52 12.30 9.97
N GLY A 43 1.36 12.69 9.44
CA GLY A 43 0.20 13.08 10.25
C GLY A 43 -0.24 12.00 11.23
N LEU A 44 -0.32 10.74 10.78
CA LEU A 44 -0.64 9.60 11.64
C LEU A 44 0.42 9.36 12.72
N TYR A 45 1.70 9.52 12.36
CA TYR A 45 2.80 9.43 13.32
C TYR A 45 2.64 10.46 14.45
N PHE A 46 2.32 11.72 14.13
CA PHE A 46 2.09 12.75 15.15
C PHE A 46 0.85 12.47 16.00
N GLN A 47 -0.27 12.05 15.40
CA GLN A 47 -1.47 11.63 16.16
C GLN A 47 -1.15 10.54 17.18
N ASN A 48 -0.36 9.54 16.78
CA ASN A 48 0.07 8.46 17.67
C ASN A 48 0.94 8.98 18.82
N ARG A 49 1.86 9.93 18.55
CA ARG A 49 2.67 10.57 19.61
C ARG A 49 1.82 11.35 20.62
N GLU A 50 0.71 11.92 20.18
CA GLU A 50 -0.26 12.60 21.03
C GLU A 50 -1.20 11.64 21.79
N GLY A 51 -1.02 10.33 21.63
CA GLY A 51 -1.81 9.30 22.32
C GLY A 51 -3.15 8.99 21.66
N ILE A 52 -3.41 9.49 20.45
CA ILE A 52 -4.61 9.18 19.69
C ILE A 52 -4.48 7.75 19.14
N LYS A 53 -5.25 6.83 19.74
CA LYS A 53 -5.31 5.44 19.29
C LYS A 53 -6.18 5.32 18.04
N ASN A 54 -5.77 4.45 17.11
CA ASN A 54 -6.49 4.19 15.86
C ASN A 54 -6.72 5.47 15.03
N GLY A 55 -5.72 6.34 14.97
CA GLY A 55 -5.74 7.55 14.14
C GLY A 55 -6.12 7.22 12.69
N LYS A 56 -6.98 8.05 12.12
CA LYS A 56 -7.43 7.94 10.73
C LYS A 56 -7.11 9.25 10.03
N ILE A 57 -6.63 9.16 8.80
CA ILE A 57 -6.38 10.31 7.95
C ILE A 57 -7.00 10.07 6.58
N ALA A 58 -7.61 11.12 6.02
CA ALA A 58 -8.16 11.06 4.67
C ALA A 58 -7.02 11.18 3.67
N LEU A 59 -6.89 10.20 2.77
CA LEU A 59 -5.84 10.21 1.73
C LEU A 59 -6.16 11.11 0.53
N GLY A 60 -7.38 11.65 0.45
CA GLY A 60 -7.85 12.42 -0.69
C GLY A 60 -8.13 11.55 -1.92
N THR A 61 -7.95 12.11 -3.11
CA THR A 61 -8.17 11.39 -4.38
C THR A 61 -6.96 10.57 -4.74
N PHE A 62 -7.17 9.30 -5.08
CA PHE A 62 -6.11 8.37 -5.46
C PHE A 62 -6.31 7.92 -6.92
N ASP A 63 -5.32 8.19 -7.77
CA ASP A 63 -5.34 7.76 -9.16
C ASP A 63 -4.68 6.38 -9.30
N VAL A 64 -5.52 5.37 -9.58
CA VAL A 64 -5.10 3.97 -9.72
C VAL A 64 -4.41 3.69 -11.06
N GLU A 65 -4.54 4.55 -12.07
CA GLU A 65 -3.83 4.36 -13.35
C GLU A 65 -2.32 4.52 -13.19
N GLU A 66 -1.89 5.45 -12.32
CA GLU A 66 -0.47 5.68 -12.02
C GLU A 66 0.18 4.45 -11.35
N LEU A 67 -0.60 3.73 -10.54
CA LEU A 67 -0.20 2.49 -9.88
C LEU A 67 -0.03 1.36 -10.89
N ASN A 68 -1.01 1.18 -11.78
CA ASN A 68 -1.01 0.12 -12.79
C ASN A 68 0.16 0.26 -13.77
N LYS A 69 0.55 1.49 -14.11
CA LYS A 69 1.72 1.75 -14.96
C LYS A 69 3.04 1.29 -14.37
N ARG A 70 3.13 1.01 -13.07
CA ARG A 70 4.39 0.61 -12.40
C ARG A 70 4.46 -0.88 -12.10
N ILE A 71 3.33 -1.57 -12.06
CA ILE A 71 3.27 -3.02 -11.81
C ILE A 71 3.49 -3.77 -13.13
N HIS A 72 4.75 -3.98 -13.49
CA HIS A 72 5.12 -4.56 -14.79
C HIS A 72 5.31 -6.09 -14.79
N ARG A 73 5.42 -6.73 -13.62
CA ARG A 73 5.68 -8.17 -13.52
C ARG A 73 4.93 -8.79 -12.36
N SER A 74 3.89 -9.55 -12.66
CA SER A 74 3.19 -10.38 -11.69
C SER A 74 3.73 -11.81 -11.73
N SER A 75 3.89 -12.42 -10.55
CA SER A 75 4.09 -13.87 -10.40
C SER A 75 2.93 -14.39 -9.58
N THR A 76 2.10 -15.25 -10.15
CA THR A 76 0.94 -15.80 -9.44
C THR A 76 1.39 -16.98 -8.58
N THR A 77 1.27 -16.84 -7.27
CA THR A 77 1.52 -17.92 -6.31
C THR A 77 0.35 -17.99 -5.34
N ALA A 78 -0.19 -19.18 -5.09
CA ALA A 78 -1.12 -19.37 -3.99
C ALA A 78 -0.35 -19.20 -2.67
N ALA A 79 -0.71 -18.20 -1.88
CA ALA A 79 -0.03 -17.85 -0.64
C ALA A 79 -1.05 -17.67 0.50
N GLN A 80 -0.61 -17.88 1.72
CA GLN A 80 -1.37 -17.59 2.94
C GLN A 80 -0.96 -16.20 3.48
N PHE A 81 -1.89 -15.48 4.09
CA PHE A 81 -1.60 -14.21 4.74
C PHE A 81 -0.61 -14.41 5.89
N SER A 82 0.39 -13.53 6.01
CA SER A 82 1.24 -13.45 7.20
C SER A 82 0.46 -12.76 8.33
N GLU A 83 0.48 -13.36 9.52
CA GLU A 83 -0.06 -12.78 10.77
C GLU A 83 0.70 -11.52 11.21
#